data_AF-A0A1B3XUL8-F1
#
_entry.id   AF-A0A1B3XUL8-F1
#
_cell.length_a   1.000
_cell.length_b   1.000
_cell.length_c   1.000
_cell.angle_alpha   90.00
_cell.angle_beta   90.00
_cell.angle_gamma   90.00
#
_symmetry.space_group_name_H-M   'P 1'
#
loop_
_entity.id
_entity.type
_entity.pdbx_description
1 polymer ?
#
loop_
_entity_poly.entity_id
_entity_poly.type
_entity_poly.pdbx_seq_one_letter_code
_entity_poly.pdbx_strand_id
1 'polypeptide(L)'
;MLFPLGVYLGILYQVKRVHKAIIIVFLTSLTIEILQPVLSYFGFIFNRSFDVDDLILNTLGGFLGFLVWLGISNINMMDSEKSHNNT
;
A
#
# COMPACT_ATOMS: atom_id res chain seq x y z
N MET A 1 -9.05 -3.75 1.90
CA MET A 1 -7.69 -4.18 1.50
C MET A 1 -6.96 -3.07 0.76
N LEU A 2 -5.85 -2.56 1.30
CA LEU A 2 -5.05 -1.46 0.71
C LEU A 2 -4.01 -1.92 -0.33
N PHE A 3 -4.28 -3.00 -1.06
CA PHE A 3 -3.38 -3.52 -2.09
C PHE A 3 -3.08 -2.51 -3.23
N PRO A 4 -4.09 -1.83 -3.83
CA PRO A 4 -3.83 -0.84 -4.87
C PRO A 4 -2.96 0.33 -4.38
N LEU A 5 -3.12 0.74 -3.11
CA LEU A 5 -2.33 1.81 -2.50
C LEU A 5 -0.84 1.41 -2.42
N GLY A 6 -0.56 0.15 -2.07
CA GLY A 6 0.79 -0.40 -2.07
C GLY A 6 1.48 -0.33 -3.43
N VAL A 7 0.74 -0.64 -4.50
CA VAL A 7 1.23 -0.52 -5.89
C VAL A 7 1.45 0.96 -6.26
N TYR A 8 0.51 1.84 -5.93
CA TYR A 8 0.62 3.27 -6.22
C TYR A 8 1.80 3.95 -5.51
N LEU A 9 2.14 3.53 -4.30
CA LEU A 9 3.33 4.02 -3.57
C LEU A 9 4.62 3.79 -4.36
N GLY A 10 4.71 2.65 -5.05
CA GLY A 10 5.81 2.36 -5.94
C GLY A 10 5.76 3.16 -7.24
N ILE A 11 4.63 3.14 -7.93
CA ILE A 11 4.50 3.75 -9.27
C ILE A 11 4.54 5.28 -9.21
N LEU A 12 3.68 5.88 -8.41
CA LEU A 12 3.43 7.32 -8.42
C LEU A 12 4.41 8.08 -7.53
N TYR A 13 4.72 7.53 -6.35
CA TYR A 13 5.58 8.18 -5.37
C TYR A 13 7.04 7.70 -5.40
N GLN A 14 7.36 6.75 -6.28
CA GLN A 14 8.70 6.17 -6.44
C GLN A 14 9.36 5.80 -5.11
N VAL A 15 8.56 5.33 -4.15
CA VAL A 15 9.08 4.97 -2.84
C VAL A 15 10.02 3.79 -3.01
N LYS A 16 11.32 4.00 -2.76
CA LYS A 16 12.33 2.93 -2.92
C LYS A 16 12.50 2.06 -1.69
N ARG A 17 11.99 2.49 -0.53
CA ARG A 17 12.21 1.82 0.76
C ARG A 17 10.92 1.16 1.24
N VAL A 18 10.96 -0.17 1.34
CA VAL A 18 9.86 -1.03 1.83
C VAL A 18 9.31 -0.53 3.17
N HIS A 19 10.17 -0.21 4.14
CA HIS A 19 9.76 0.29 5.46
C HIS A 19 8.90 1.57 5.38
N LYS A 20 9.21 2.49 4.47
CA LYS A 20 8.41 3.72 4.30
C LYS A 20 7.03 3.40 3.74
N ALA A 21 6.96 2.49 2.76
CA ALA A 21 5.69 2.05 2.20
C ALA A 21 4.82 1.38 3.27
N ILE A 22 5.38 0.49 4.09
CA ILE A 22 4.66 -0.15 5.20
C ILE A 22 4.12 0.88 6.19
N ILE A 23 4.94 1.85 6.61
CA ILE A 23 4.49 2.90 7.55
C ILE A 23 3.34 3.72 6.95
N ILE A 24 3.42 4.10 5.67
CA ILE A 24 2.36 4.88 5.02
C ILE A 24 1.07 4.06 4.92
N VAL A 25 1.15 2.80 4.49
CA VAL A 25 -0.02 1.91 4.40
C VAL A 25 -0.63 1.69 5.78
N PHE A 26 0.20 1.42 6.80
CA PHE A 26 -0.26 1.23 8.17
C PHE A 26 -0.96 2.47 8.72
N LEU A 27 -0.36 3.67 8.58
CA LEU A 27 -0.97 4.92 9.02
C LEU A 27 -2.26 5.24 8.28
N THR A 28 -2.30 4.95 6.98
CA THR A 28 -3.52 5.12 6.16
C THR A 28 -4.63 4.19 6.64
N SER A 29 -4.29 2.92 6.86
CA SER A 29 -5.21 1.90 7.38
C SER A 29 -5.73 2.26 8.77
N LEU A 30 -4.83 2.69 9.66
CA LEU A 30 -5.17 3.14 11.01
C LEU A 30 -6.11 4.35 10.98
N THR A 31 -5.84 5.31 10.08
CA THR A 31 -6.71 6.47 9.90
C THR A 31 -8.10 6.06 9.45
N ILE A 32 -8.21 5.15 8.48
CA ILE A 32 -9.50 4.63 8.00
C ILE A 32 -10.24 3.94 9.16
N GLU A 33 -9.55 3.07 9.90
CA GLU A 33 -10.16 2.28 10.96
C GLU A 33 -10.60 3.13 12.17
N ILE A 34 -9.91 4.24 12.45
CA ILE A 34 -10.35 5.22 13.45
C ILE A 34 -11.50 6.08 12.92
N LEU A 35 -11.48 6.45 11.64
CA LEU A 35 -12.54 7.26 11.03
C LEU A 35 -13.86 6.50 10.97
N GLN A 36 -13.86 5.20 10.69
CA GLN A 36 -15.07 4.38 10.61
C GLN A 36 -16.01 4.51 11.84
N PRO A 37 -15.57 4.26 13.08
CA PRO A 37 -16.41 4.42 14.27
C PRO A 37 -16.74 5.89 14.56
N VAL A 38 -15.84 6.83 14.24
CA VAL A 38 -16.13 8.27 14.36
C VAL A 38 -17.29 8.67 13.42
N LEU A 39 -17.24 8.28 12.15
CA LEU A 39 -18.32 8.53 11.19
C LEU A 39 -19.59 7.77 11.57
N SER A 40 -19.46 6.59 12.17
CA SER A 40 -20.60 5.84 12.71
C SER A 40 -21.26 6.57 13.87
N TYR A 41 -20.49 7.21 14.75
CA TYR A 41 -21.01 8.02 15.84
C TYR A 41 -21.79 9.24 15.34
N PHE A 42 -21.33 9.86 14.25
CA PHE A 42 -22.05 10.98 13.60
C PHE A 42 -23.23 10.54 12.71
N GLY A 43 -23.49 9.23 12.58
CA GLY A 43 -24.61 8.71 11.78
C GLY A 43 -24.38 8.71 10.27
N PHE A 44 -23.15 8.94 9.79
CA PHE A 44 -22.83 8.86 8.35
C PHE A 44 -22.73 7.42 7.85
N ILE A 45 -22.33 6.48 8.71
CA ILE A 45 -22.10 5.07 8.38
C ILE A 45 -22.77 4.20 9.45
N PHE A 46 -23.36 3.06 9.07
CA PHE A 46 -24.06 2.18 10.00
C PHE A 46 -23.11 1.27 10.78
N ASN A 47 -23.14 1.42 12.12
CA ASN A 47 -22.59 0.51 13.13
C ASN A 47 -21.22 -0.10 12.80
N ARG A 48 -20.26 0.75 12.42
CA ARG A 48 -18.87 0.33 12.21
C ARG A 48 -18.09 0.48 13.49
N SER A 49 -17.48 -0.62 13.93
CA SER A 49 -16.56 -0.66 15.07
C SER A 49 -15.13 -0.76 14.56
N PHE A 50 -14.17 -0.39 15.40
CA PHE A 50 -12.76 -0.52 15.10
C PHE A 50 -12.38 -2.01 15.02
N ASP A 51 -11.93 -2.46 13.86
CA ASP A 51 -11.53 -3.85 13.61
C ASP A 51 -10.01 -3.96 13.37
N VAL A 52 -9.34 -4.66 14.28
CA VAL A 52 -7.89 -4.87 14.24
C VAL A 52 -7.51 -5.82 13.10
N ASP A 53 -8.38 -6.76 12.75
CA ASP A 53 -8.11 -7.71 11.68
C ASP A 53 -8.11 -6.98 10.33
N ASP A 54 -9.03 -6.03 10.13
CA ASP A 54 -9.05 -5.16 8.95
C ASP A 54 -7.80 -4.26 8.88
N LEU A 55 -7.34 -3.72 10.02
CA LEU A 55 -6.09 -2.95 10.11
C LEU A 55 -4.89 -3.77 9.63
N ILE A 56 -4.77 -5.01 10.12
CA ILE A 56 -3.67 -5.94 9.78
C ILE A 56 -3.77 -6.34 8.31
N LEU A 57 -4.95 -6.76 7.85
CA LEU A 57 -5.18 -7.20 6.48
C LEU A 57 -4.93 -6.08 5.46
N ASN A 58 -5.33 -4.84 5.77
CA ASN A 58 -5.02 -3.68 4.94
C ASN A 58 -3.52 -3.39 4.89
N THR A 59 -2.81 -3.52 6.01
CA THR A 59 -1.36 -3.35 6.08
C THR A 59 -0.63 -4.41 5.27
N LEU A 60 -1.04 -5.69 5.39
CA LEU A 60 -0.52 -6.81 4.61
C LEU A 60 -0.83 -6.64 3.12
N GLY A 61 -2.05 -6.22 2.77
CA GLY A 61 -2.45 -5.97 1.39
C GLY A 61 -1.57 -4.90 0.73
N GLY A 62 -1.34 -3.76 1.39
CA GLY A 62 -0.46 -2.73 0.84
C GLY A 62 1.02 -3.13 0.81
N PHE A 63 1.48 -3.93 1.77
CA PHE A 63 2.82 -4.53 1.70
C PHE A 63 2.98 -5.44 0.48
N LEU A 64 2.03 -6.35 0.24
CA LEU A 64 2.03 -7.22 -0.93
C LEU A 64 1.96 -6.43 -2.25
N GLY A 65 1.12 -5.39 -2.31
CA GLY A 65 1.05 -4.50 -3.47
C GLY A 65 2.38 -3.81 -3.77
N PHE A 66 3.08 -3.36 -2.73
CA PHE A 66 4.40 -2.75 -2.88
C PHE A 66 5.47 -3.77 -3.34
N LEU A 67 5.42 -5.00 -2.84
CA LEU A 67 6.31 -6.08 -3.30
C LEU A 67 6.11 -6.41 -4.79
N VAL A 68 4.86 -6.43 -5.26
CA VAL A 68 4.56 -6.63 -6.68
C VAL A 68 5.20 -5.54 -7.54
N TRP A 69 5.09 -4.27 -7.12
CA TRP A 69 5.77 -3.18 -7.82
C TRP A 69 7.29 -3.35 -7.82
N LEU A 70 7.88 -3.72 -6.68
CA LEU A 70 9.32 -3.93 -6.60
C LEU A 70 9.77 -5.03 -7.58
N GLY A 71 9.04 -6.15 -7.64
CA GLY A 71 9.31 -7.22 -8.61
C GLY A 71 9.28 -6.72 -10.07
N ILE A 72 8.24 -5.97 -10.44
CA ILE A 72 8.12 -5.38 -11.79
C ILE A 72 9.26 -4.39 -12.08
N SER A 73 9.63 -3.55 -11.11
CA SER A 73 10.68 -2.55 -11.29
C SER A 73 12.06 -3.18 -11.55
N ASN A 74 12.38 -4.30 -10.90
CA ASN A 74 13.64 -5.02 -11.12
C ASN A 74 13.70 -5.62 -12.54
N ILE A 75 12.58 -6.16 -13.04
CA ILE A 75 12.51 -6.72 -14.40
C ILE A 75 12.78 -5.63 -15.45
N ASN A 76 12.17 -4.46 -15.30
CA ASN A 76 12.37 -3.33 -16.23
C ASN A 76 13.82 -2.80 -16.24
N MET A 77 14.49 -2.82 -15.08
CA MET A 77 15.91 -2.42 -15.01
C MET A 77 16.81 -3.42 -15.75
N MET A 78 16.53 -4.72 -15.67
CA MET A 78 17.31 -5.77 -16.35
C MET A 78 17.18 -5.72 -17.88
N ASP A 79 16.02 -5.30 -18.40
CA ASP A 79 15.80 -5.16 -19.84
C ASP A 79 16.55 -3.94 -20.42
N SER A 80 16.64 -2.87 -19.63
CA SER A 80 17.37 -1.64 -19.98
C SER A 80 18.88 -1.87 -20.11
N GLU A 81 19.46 -2.71 -19.26
CA GLU A 81 20.90 -3.00 -19.24
C GLU A 81 21.34 -3.87 -20.43
N LYS A 82 20.48 -4.80 -20.87
CA LYS A 82 20.73 -5.64 -22.06
C LYS A 82 20.70 -4.85 -23.36
N SER A 83 19.88 -3.81 -23.46
CA SER A 83 19.82 -2.96 -24.65
C SER A 83 21.07 -2.10 -24.84
N HIS A 84 21.79 -1.75 -23.77
CA HIS A 84 22.97 -0.89 -23.84
C HIS A 84 24.28 -1.66 -24.08
N ASN A 85 24.35 -2.93 -23.66
CA ASN A 85 25.53 -3.77 -23.88
C ASN A 85 25.57 -4.48 -25.25
N ASN A 86 24.50 -4.39 -26.04
CA ASN A 86 24.39 -5.01 -27.37
C ASN A 86 24.62 -4.04 -28.54
N THR A 87 25.11 -2.82 -28.26
CA THR A 87 25.53 -1.80 -29.24
C THR A 87 27.00 -1.45 -29.04
#